data_AF-A0A6G2DBQ5-F1
#
_entry.id   AF-A0A6G2DBQ5-F1
#
_cell.length_a   1.000
_cell.length_b   1.000
_cell.length_c   1.000
_cell.angle_alpha   90.00
_cell.angle_beta   90.00
_cell.angle_gamma   90.00
#
_symmetry.space_group_name_H-M   'P 1'
#
loop_
_entity.id
_entity.type
_entity.pdbx_description
1 polymer ?
#
loop_
_entity_poly.entity_id
_entity_poly.type
_entity_poly.pdbx_seq_one_letter_code
_entity_poly.pdbx_strand_id
1 'polypeptide(L)'
;AAPTLISQYTFNFNNFSIMYLFNGGGPGSVGGGAGSTDILISWIYRLTTGTSPQYSMAAAVTLIISIIVISISMIAFKKLHAFDMEDV
;
A
#
# COMPACT_ATOMS: atom_id res chain seq x y z
N ALA A 1 -4.24 -19.33 -14.86
CA ALA A 1 -3.13 -18.36 -15.02
C ALA A 1 -3.52 -16.96 -14.52
N ALA A 2 -4.60 -16.34 -15.03
CA ALA A 2 -4.98 -14.98 -14.63
C ALA A 2 -5.20 -14.76 -13.11
N PRO A 3 -5.90 -15.65 -12.36
CA PRO A 3 -6.09 -15.47 -10.91
C PRO A 3 -4.78 -15.54 -10.13
N THR A 4 -3.91 -16.47 -10.50
CA THR A 4 -2.60 -16.67 -9.88
C THR A 4 -1.68 -15.48 -10.11
N LEU A 5 -1.69 -14.91 -11.32
CA LEU A 5 -0.87 -13.74 -11.66
C LEU A 5 -1.30 -12.50 -10.87
N ILE A 6 -2.61 -12.26 -10.72
CA ILE A 6 -3.13 -11.13 -9.92
C ILE A 6 -2.74 -11.30 -8.44
N SER A 7 -2.87 -12.51 -7.90
CA SER A 7 -2.48 -12.79 -6.51
C SER A 7 -0.98 -12.58 -6.29
N GLN A 8 -0.13 -13.09 -7.19
CA GLN A 8 1.32 -12.90 -7.09
C GLN A 8 1.74 -11.44 -7.27
N TYR A 9 1.12 -10.71 -8.20
CA TYR A 9 1.36 -9.28 -8.36
C TYR A 9 0.99 -8.53 -7.07
N THR A 10 -0.19 -8.79 -6.52
CA THR A 10 -0.67 -8.15 -5.29
C THR A 10 0.24 -8.44 -4.10
N PHE A 11 0.74 -9.69 -4.00
CA PHE A 11 1.70 -10.08 -2.96
C PHE A 11 3.02 -9.31 -3.08
N ASN A 12 3.61 -9.26 -4.27
CA ASN A 12 4.89 -8.58 -4.47
C ASN A 12 4.75 -7.05 -4.35
N PHE A 13 3.64 -6.47 -4.81
CA PHE A 13 3.37 -5.03 -4.74
C PHE A 13 3.28 -4.52 -3.29
N ASN A 14 2.75 -5.34 -2.37
CA ASN A 14 2.56 -4.97 -0.96
C ASN A 14 3.67 -5.51 -0.03
N ASN A 15 4.80 -5.97 -0.57
CA ASN A 15 5.84 -6.64 0.24
C ASN A 15 6.71 -5.66 1.04
N PHE A 16 6.18 -5.20 2.18
CA PHE A 16 6.86 -4.27 3.09
C PHE A 16 8.23 -4.77 3.55
N SER A 17 8.34 -6.04 3.95
CA SER A 17 9.56 -6.59 4.53
C SER A 17 10.75 -6.48 3.57
N ILE A 18 10.56 -6.85 2.30
CA ILE A 18 11.64 -6.75 1.31
C ILE A 18 12.01 -5.28 1.06
N MET A 19 11.03 -4.41 0.84
CA MET A 19 11.29 -3.01 0.51
C MET A 19 12.01 -2.28 1.65
N TYR A 20 11.59 -2.50 2.89
CA TYR A 20 12.18 -1.85 4.05
C TYR A 20 13.55 -2.42 4.43
N LEU A 21 13.70 -3.75 4.45
CA LEU A 21 14.94 -4.39 4.92
C LEU A 21 16.07 -4.40 3.88
N PHE A 22 15.75 -4.45 2.59
CA PHE A 22 16.77 -4.60 1.55
C PHE A 22 17.61 -3.34 1.37
N ASN A 23 16.97 -2.18 1.19
CA ASN A 23 17.66 -0.91 0.98
C ASN A 23 17.05 0.27 1.75
N GLY A 24 16.03 0.03 2.58
CA GLY A 24 15.32 1.09 3.29
C GLY A 24 14.89 2.22 2.36
N GLY A 25 14.32 1.91 1.19
CA GLY A 25 13.77 2.87 0.22
C GLY A 25 14.76 3.65 -0.66
N GLY A 26 16.07 3.44 -0.53
CA GLY A 26 17.11 4.19 -1.27
C GLY A 26 17.28 3.81 -2.75
N PRO A 27 18.33 4.31 -3.45
CA PRO A 27 19.27 5.35 -3.05
C PRO A 27 18.80 6.79 -3.38
N GLY A 28 17.60 6.96 -3.93
CA GLY A 28 17.03 8.28 -4.23
C GLY A 28 16.05 8.77 -3.16
N SER A 29 15.83 10.09 -3.11
CA SER A 29 14.69 10.68 -2.41
C SER A 29 13.75 11.33 -3.42
N VAL A 30 12.46 11.20 -3.17
CA VAL A 30 11.40 11.88 -3.94
C VAL A 30 10.84 13.10 -3.21
N GLY A 31 11.49 13.53 -2.13
CA GLY A 31 11.02 14.58 -1.23
C GLY A 31 10.13 14.05 -0.09
N GLY A 32 9.83 14.90 0.90
CA GLY A 32 8.92 14.54 2.01
C GLY A 32 9.39 13.36 2.87
N GLY A 33 10.69 13.07 2.89
CA GLY A 33 11.24 11.92 3.60
C GLY A 33 10.97 10.56 2.94
N ALA A 34 10.40 10.54 1.72
CA ALA A 34 10.21 9.30 0.96
C ALA A 34 11.45 8.95 0.13
N GLY A 35 11.75 7.65 0.10
CA GLY A 35 12.74 7.05 -0.78
C GLY A 35 12.18 6.79 -2.18
N SER A 36 13.05 6.71 -3.18
CA SER A 36 12.66 6.42 -4.57
C SER A 36 12.07 5.04 -4.79
N THR A 37 12.38 4.08 -3.90
CA THR A 37 11.85 2.72 -3.96
C THR A 37 10.89 2.43 -2.81
N ASP A 38 10.46 3.44 -2.06
CA ASP A 38 9.47 3.24 -1.01
C ASP A 38 8.10 2.91 -1.62
N ILE A 39 7.47 1.87 -1.08
CA ILE A 39 6.03 1.64 -1.23
C ILE A 39 5.29 2.45 -0.16
N LEU A 40 4.00 2.73 -0.37
CA LEU A 40 3.21 3.59 0.54
C LEU A 40 3.37 3.21 2.02
N ILE A 41 3.30 1.91 2.32
CA ILE A 41 3.44 1.41 3.69
C ILE A 41 4.87 1.56 4.24
N SER A 42 5.92 1.42 3.42
CA SER A 42 7.31 1.59 3.87
C SER A 42 7.63 3.05 4.16
N TRP A 43 7.11 3.98 3.36
CA TRP A 43 7.24 5.40 3.63
C TRP A 43 6.48 5.82 4.89
N ILE A 44 5.22 5.39 5.08
CA ILE A 44 4.45 5.69 6.30
C ILE A 44 5.17 5.18 7.54
N TYR A 45 5.71 3.96 7.48
CA TYR A 45 6.50 3.41 8.56
C TYR A 45 7.74 4.26 8.86
N ARG A 46 8.44 4.75 7.83
CA ARG A 46 9.59 5.64 8.01
C ARG A 46 9.21 6.96 8.69
N LEU A 47 8.04 7.53 8.38
CA LEU A 47 7.54 8.73 9.07
C LEU A 47 7.40 8.50 10.59
N THR A 48 7.16 7.26 11.03
CA THR A 48 7.04 6.91 12.46
C THR A 48 8.35 6.50 13.13
N THR A 49 9.36 6.13 12.36
CA THR A 49 10.62 5.55 12.89
C THR A 49 11.86 6.42 12.65
N GLY A 50 11.71 7.52 11.90
CA GLY A 50 12.78 8.48 11.68
C GLY A 50 13.26 9.21 12.94
N THR A 51 14.30 10.02 12.78
CA THR A 51 14.91 10.83 13.85
C THR A 51 13.96 11.83 14.52
N SER A 52 12.86 12.19 13.86
CA SER A 52 11.75 12.96 14.43
C SER A 52 10.44 12.34 13.98
N PRO A 53 9.87 11.41 14.77
CA PRO A 53 8.65 10.70 14.42
C PRO A 53 7.45 11.64 14.20
N GLN A 54 6.80 11.52 13.06
CA GLN A 54 5.64 12.31 12.65
C GLN A 54 4.36 11.47 12.71
N TYR A 55 3.99 11.03 13.90
CA TYR A 55 2.83 10.14 14.10
C TYR A 55 1.52 10.72 13.58
N SER A 56 1.28 12.03 13.79
CA SER A 56 0.06 12.69 13.31
C SER A 56 -0.03 12.72 11.78
N MET A 57 1.10 12.95 11.10
CA MET A 57 1.15 12.90 9.63
C MET A 57 0.94 11.47 9.13
N ALA A 58 1.64 10.50 9.72
CA ALA A 58 1.51 9.09 9.35
C ALA A 58 0.07 8.58 9.50
N ALA A 59 -0.60 8.94 10.60
CA ALA A 59 -2.00 8.59 10.84
C ALA A 59 -2.95 9.24 9.83
N ALA A 60 -2.77 10.54 9.55
CA ALA A 60 -3.59 11.26 8.58
C ALA A 60 -3.46 10.67 7.17
N VAL A 61 -2.24 10.40 6.72
CA VAL A 61 -1.96 9.78 5.42
C VAL A 61 -2.56 8.38 5.34
N THR A 62 -2.43 7.57 6.39
CA THR A 62 -3.02 6.22 6.46
C THR A 62 -4.53 6.27 6.31
N LEU A 63 -5.20 7.23 6.95
CA LEU A 63 -6.65 7.39 6.88
C LEU A 63 -7.10 7.82 5.48
N ILE A 64 -6.40 8.76 4.84
CA ILE A 64 -6.69 9.18 3.46
C ILE A 64 -6.56 8.01 2.49
N ILE A 65 -5.47 7.25 2.57
CA ILE A 65 -5.25 6.08 1.70
C ILE A 65 -6.32 5.02 1.94
N SER A 66 -6.71 4.79 3.20
CA SER A 66 -7.77 3.83 3.54
C SER A 66 -9.10 4.20 2.88
N ILE A 67 -9.49 5.48 2.90
CA ILE A 67 -10.71 5.95 2.24
C ILE A 67 -10.66 5.69 0.74
N ILE A 68 -9.51 5.96 0.10
CA ILE A 68 -9.33 5.71 -1.35
C ILE A 68 -9.45 4.21 -1.65
N VAL A 69 -8.76 3.36 -0.89
CA VAL A 69 -8.78 1.90 -1.07
C VAL A 69 -10.18 1.35 -0.86
N ILE A 70 -10.89 1.76 0.19
CA ILE A 70 -12.27 1.34 0.47
C ILE A 70 -13.20 1.76 -0.68
N SER A 71 -13.06 3.00 -1.17
CA SER A 71 -13.87 3.53 -2.26
C SER A 71 -13.67 2.76 -3.57
N ILE A 72 -12.41 2.50 -3.95
CA ILE A 72 -12.07 1.71 -5.13
C ILE A 72 -12.55 0.26 -4.97
N SER A 73 -12.35 -0.34 -3.79
CA SER A 73 -12.77 -1.70 -3.50
C SER A 73 -14.28 -1.86 -3.62
N MET A 74 -15.07 -0.94 -3.07
CA MET A 74 -16.53 -0.95 -3.21
C MET A 74 -16.98 -0.91 -4.68
N ILE A 75 -16.35 -0.06 -5.50
CA ILE A 75 -16.65 0.01 -6.94
C ILE A 75 -16.26 -1.31 -7.64
N ALA A 76 -15.10 -1.87 -7.30
CA ALA A 76 -14.63 -3.14 -7.87
C ALA A 76 -15.56 -4.30 -7.51
N PHE A 77 -15.95 -4.44 -6.23
CA PHE A 77 -16.89 -5.45 -5.78
C PHE A 77 -18.24 -5.35 -6.48
N LYS A 78 -18.75 -4.12 -6.67
CA LYS A 78 -20.00 -3.88 -7.41
C LYS A 78 -19.89 -4.27 -8.88
N LYS A 79 -18.76 -3.99 -9.54
CA LYS A 79 -18.53 -4.35 -10.95
C LYS A 79 -18.26 -5.84 -11.18
N LEU A 80 -17.70 -6.52 -10.19
CA LEU A 80 -17.28 -7.92 -10.33
C LEU A 80 -18.42 -8.92 -10.11
N HIS A 81 -19.67 -8.50 -9.88
CA HIS A 81 -20.78 -9.42 -9.58
C HIS A 81 -20.40 -10.46 -8.51
N ALA A 82 -19.56 -10.06 -7.53
CA ALA A 82 -19.09 -10.96 -6.49
C ALA A 82 -20.21 -11.46 -5.57
N PHE A 83 -21.39 -10.83 -5.65
CA PHE A 83 -22.64 -11.22 -4.99
C PHE A 83 -23.64 -11.94 -5.91
N ASP A 84 -23.36 -12.04 -7.22
CA ASP A 84 -24.21 -12.72 -8.19
C ASP A 84 -23.85 -14.22 -8.32
N MET A 85 -23.00 -14.70 -7.41
CA MET A 85 -22.65 -16.11 -7.23
C MET A 85 -23.39 -16.68 -6.01
N GLU A 86 -24.68 -16.40 -5.87
CA GLU A 86 -25.55 -17.05 -4.88
C GLU A 86 -26.86 -17.60 -5.50
N ASP A 87 -26.90 -17.76 -6.83
CA ASP A 87 -28.03 -18.40 -7.53
C ASP A 87 -27.60 -19.54 -8.48
N VAL A 88 -26.82 -20.50 -7.95
CA VAL A 88 -26.75 -21.88 -8.49
C VAL A 88 -26.82 -22.94 -7.39
#